data_AF-A0A357QMJ0-F1
#
_entry.id   AF-A0A357QMJ0-F1
#
_cell.length_a   1.000
_cell.length_b   1.000
_cell.length_c   1.000
_cell.angle_alpha   90.00
_cell.angle_beta   90.00
_cell.angle_gamma   90.00
#
_symmetry.space_group_name_H-M   'P 1'
#
loop_
_entity.id
_entity.type
_entity.pdbx_description
1 polymer ?
#
loop_
_entity_poly.entity_id
_entity_poly.type
_entity_poly.pdbx_seq_one_letter_code
_entity_poly.pdbx_strand_id
1 'polypeptide(L)'
;MQLQINKLTNFKIAIKQIDGIIIRPGETFSFCKLVGYPTKRKGYLPGMELSFGKARAGIGGGLCQISNLIHWLVIHSSLTVTERYHHSFDPFPDDGRVLPFGSGATVFYNYRDFQFTNNTNHTFQINLWFTDKCLEGELRIDTELEYAYHVFEKDHQFLKIDGQYYRKNEIWRQKILKQMGGQIIETELITKNFARVTYTPDCFSE
;
A
#
# COMPACT_ATOMS: atom_id res chain seq x y z
N MET A 1 13.85 19.21 4.27
CA MET A 1 13.11 19.49 5.52
C MET A 1 11.66 19.91 5.26
N GLN A 2 11.39 20.98 4.50
CA GLN A 2 10.01 21.49 4.29
C GLN A 2 9.02 20.48 3.68
N LEU A 3 9.43 19.71 2.67
CA LEU A 3 8.55 18.73 2.02
C LEU A 3 8.09 17.61 2.97
N GLN A 4 8.91 17.24 3.96
CA GLN A 4 8.55 16.25 4.98
C GLN A 4 7.57 16.82 6.00
N ILE A 5 7.65 18.12 6.32
CA ILE A 5 6.68 18.80 7.18
C ILE A 5 5.34 18.94 6.46
N ASN A 6 5.36 19.37 5.19
CA ASN A 6 4.16 19.54 4.37
C ASN A 6 3.39 18.22 4.18
N LYS A 7 4.11 17.09 4.13
CA LYS A 7 3.52 15.74 4.10
C LYS A 7 2.51 15.54 5.23
N LEU A 8 2.80 16.04 6.44
CA LEU A 8 1.93 15.89 7.60
C LEU A 8 0.59 16.60 7.39
N THR A 9 0.63 17.81 6.83
CA THR A 9 -0.58 18.56 6.48
C THR A 9 -1.38 17.81 5.42
N ASN A 10 -0.72 17.29 4.37
CA ASN A 10 -1.38 16.51 3.34
C ASN A 10 -2.06 15.26 3.90
N PHE A 11 -1.41 14.57 4.85
CA PHE A 11 -1.98 13.40 5.52
C PHE A 11 -3.22 13.77 6.32
N LYS A 12 -3.16 14.82 7.13
CA LYS A 12 -4.32 15.29 7.91
C LYS A 12 -5.52 15.61 7.03
N ILE A 13 -5.31 16.16 5.83
CA ILE A 13 -6.40 16.46 4.90
C ILE A 13 -6.99 15.17 4.30
N ALA A 14 -6.15 14.25 3.84
CA ALA A 14 -6.59 13.02 3.20
C ALA A 14 -7.20 12.00 4.18
N ILE A 15 -6.60 11.83 5.37
CA ILE A 15 -7.08 10.94 6.43
C ILE A 15 -8.51 11.34 6.84
N LYS A 16 -8.82 12.64 6.94
CA LYS A 16 -10.18 13.12 7.22
C LYS A 16 -11.25 12.65 6.22
N GLN A 17 -10.86 12.24 5.01
CA GLN A 17 -11.78 11.71 4.01
C GLN A 17 -11.93 10.18 4.10
N ILE A 18 -11.06 9.48 4.84
CA ILE A 18 -10.96 8.02 4.83
C ILE A 18 -11.22 7.41 6.20
N ASP A 19 -10.72 8.04 7.27
CA ASP A 19 -10.85 7.54 8.62
C ASP A 19 -12.33 7.38 9.02
N GLY A 20 -12.64 6.23 9.59
CA GLY A 20 -13.98 5.85 10.03
C GLY A 20 -14.89 5.31 8.93
N ILE A 21 -14.44 5.23 7.67
CA ILE A 21 -15.27 4.72 6.58
C ILE A 21 -15.65 3.27 6.83
N ILE A 22 -16.94 3.00 6.65
CA ILE A 22 -17.54 1.68 6.67
C ILE A 22 -17.63 1.16 5.24
N ILE A 23 -17.23 -0.10 5.03
CA ILE A 23 -17.39 -0.83 3.76
C ILE A 23 -18.33 -2.00 3.99
N ARG A 24 -19.59 -1.85 3.58
CA ARG A 24 -20.63 -2.89 3.68
C ARG A 24 -20.46 -3.96 2.61
N PRO A 25 -21.10 -5.14 2.77
CA PRO A 25 -21.19 -6.15 1.73
C PRO A 25 -21.60 -5.55 0.36
N GLY A 26 -20.82 -5.85 -0.67
CA GLY A 26 -21.01 -5.37 -2.04
C GLY A 26 -20.46 -3.96 -2.33
N GLU A 27 -20.02 -3.20 -1.33
CA GLU A 27 -19.46 -1.85 -1.54
C GLU A 27 -18.01 -1.91 -2.02
N THR A 28 -17.65 -0.94 -2.86
CA THR A 28 -16.28 -0.73 -3.36
C THR A 28 -15.69 0.52 -2.74
N PHE A 29 -14.52 0.36 -2.12
CA PHE A 29 -13.67 1.47 -1.74
C PHE A 29 -12.87 1.95 -2.95
N SER A 30 -12.77 3.26 -3.11
CA SER A 30 -11.91 3.91 -4.11
C SER A 30 -11.17 5.07 -3.46
N PHE A 31 -9.83 5.00 -3.46
CA PHE A 31 -9.00 6.02 -2.85
C PHE A 31 -9.19 7.38 -3.54
N CYS A 32 -9.19 7.41 -4.88
CA CYS A 32 -9.33 8.62 -5.66
C CYS A 32 -10.72 9.25 -5.51
N LYS A 33 -11.78 8.45 -5.38
CA LYS A 33 -13.15 8.95 -5.16
C LYS A 33 -13.28 9.64 -3.81
N LEU A 34 -12.65 9.10 -2.77
CA LEU A 34 -12.72 9.64 -1.41
C LEU A 34 -11.83 10.87 -1.22
N VAL A 35 -10.55 10.77 -1.61
CA VAL A 35 -9.58 11.86 -1.41
C VAL A 35 -9.78 12.99 -2.43
N GLY A 36 -10.20 12.65 -3.64
CA GLY A 36 -10.36 13.58 -4.76
C GLY A 36 -9.02 14.15 -5.25
N TYR A 37 -9.09 15.11 -6.18
CA TYR A 37 -7.89 15.76 -6.71
C TYR A 37 -7.20 16.63 -5.63
N PRO A 38 -5.92 16.41 -5.31
CA PRO A 38 -5.17 17.25 -4.37
C PRO A 38 -4.88 18.62 -4.99
N THR A 39 -5.36 19.70 -4.37
CA THR A 39 -5.17 21.08 -4.86
C THR A 39 -4.77 22.02 -3.73
N LYS A 40 -4.06 23.10 -4.06
CA LYS A 40 -3.73 24.17 -3.09
C LYS A 40 -4.99 24.74 -2.42
N ARG A 41 -6.08 24.89 -3.17
CA ARG A 41 -7.38 25.38 -2.66
C ARG A 41 -7.96 24.50 -1.56
N LYS A 42 -7.75 23.18 -1.64
CA LYS A 42 -8.15 22.22 -0.59
C LYS A 42 -7.16 22.17 0.58
N GLY A 43 -6.13 23.03 0.59
CA GLY A 43 -5.11 23.09 1.63
C GLY A 43 -3.91 22.17 1.40
N TYR A 44 -3.86 21.41 0.30
CA TYR A 44 -2.70 20.55 0.03
C TYR A 44 -1.46 21.37 -0.28
N LEU A 45 -0.34 20.92 0.27
CA LEU A 45 0.96 21.55 0.16
C LEU A 45 1.89 20.73 -0.76
N PRO A 46 2.95 21.35 -1.31
CA PRO A 46 4.00 20.62 -2.01
C PRO A 46 4.66 19.59 -1.09
N GLY A 47 4.67 18.32 -1.50
CA GLY A 47 5.36 17.22 -0.86
C GLY A 47 6.17 16.42 -1.88
N MET A 48 6.88 15.40 -1.42
CA MET A 48 7.62 14.51 -2.32
C MET A 48 6.65 13.60 -3.09
N GLU A 49 6.77 13.61 -4.42
CA GLU A 49 6.01 12.78 -5.36
C GLU A 49 7.00 11.96 -6.20
N LEU A 50 6.71 10.69 -6.41
CA LEU A 50 7.42 9.86 -7.37
C LEU A 50 6.64 9.85 -8.69
N SER A 51 7.20 10.48 -9.71
CA SER A 51 6.55 10.62 -11.01
C SER A 51 7.57 10.51 -12.14
N PHE A 52 7.23 9.83 -13.23
CA PHE A 52 8.09 9.65 -14.41
C PHE A 52 9.52 9.19 -14.10
N GLY A 53 9.70 8.25 -13.17
CA GLY A 53 11.04 7.74 -12.86
C GLY A 53 11.86 8.61 -11.90
N LYS A 54 11.31 9.71 -11.37
CA LYS A 54 12.06 10.67 -10.56
C LYS A 54 11.27 11.12 -9.32
N ALA A 55 12.00 11.45 -8.26
CA ALA A 55 11.44 12.16 -7.11
C ALA A 55 11.37 13.66 -7.41
N ARG A 56 10.18 14.26 -7.28
CA ARG A 56 9.94 15.70 -7.50
C ARG A 56 8.99 16.26 -6.44
N ALA A 57 8.91 17.59 -6.36
CA ALA A 57 7.90 18.25 -5.54
C ALA A 57 6.56 18.33 -6.29
N GLY A 58 5.47 17.89 -5.67
CA GLY A 58 4.12 17.94 -6.22
C GLY A 58 3.09 18.26 -5.14
N ILE A 59 1.97 18.88 -5.52
CA ILE A 59 0.87 19.16 -4.59
C ILE A 59 0.24 17.85 -4.13
N GLY A 60 0.08 17.67 -2.82
CA GLY A 60 -0.38 16.40 -2.26
C GLY A 60 0.70 15.30 -2.28
N GLY A 61 1.98 15.66 -2.40
CA GLY A 61 3.06 14.69 -2.28
C GLY A 61 3.02 13.94 -0.93
N GLY A 62 3.33 12.65 -0.99
CA GLY A 62 3.30 11.71 0.14
C GLY A 62 2.04 10.84 0.23
N LEU A 63 0.93 11.19 -0.44
CA LEU A 63 -0.35 10.49 -0.29
C LEU A 63 -0.33 8.99 -0.61
N CYS A 64 0.59 8.54 -1.48
CA CYS A 64 0.77 7.11 -1.75
C CYS A 64 1.12 6.28 -0.50
N GLN A 65 1.66 6.90 0.57
CA GLN A 65 1.90 6.19 1.83
C GLN A 65 0.59 5.74 2.48
N ILE A 66 -0.50 6.49 2.30
CA ILE A 66 -1.82 6.14 2.81
C ILE A 66 -2.39 4.96 2.02
N SER A 67 -2.35 5.00 0.69
CA SER A 67 -2.81 3.87 -0.13
C SER A 67 -1.95 2.62 0.10
N ASN A 68 -0.65 2.76 0.35
CA ASN A 68 0.21 1.65 0.75
C ASN A 68 -0.25 0.99 2.05
N LEU A 69 -0.53 1.79 3.08
CA LEU A 69 -1.00 1.28 4.37
C LEU A 69 -2.36 0.59 4.23
N ILE A 70 -3.32 1.21 3.54
CA ILE A 70 -4.64 0.61 3.34
C ILE A 70 -4.50 -0.71 2.57
N HIS A 71 -3.69 -0.74 1.50
CA HIS A 71 -3.44 -1.98 0.76
C HIS A 71 -2.84 -3.07 1.66
N TRP A 72 -1.87 -2.71 2.52
CA TRP A 72 -1.29 -3.64 3.48
C TRP A 72 -2.33 -4.22 4.44
N LEU A 73 -3.24 -3.39 4.96
CA LEU A 73 -4.34 -3.85 5.81
C LEU A 73 -5.32 -4.77 5.05
N VAL A 74 -5.66 -4.39 3.82
CA VAL A 74 -6.61 -5.12 2.97
C VAL A 74 -6.09 -6.51 2.60
N ILE A 75 -4.81 -6.66 2.25
CA ILE A 75 -4.26 -7.98 1.95
C ILE A 75 -4.17 -8.88 3.19
N HIS A 76 -4.29 -8.35 4.40
CA HIS A 76 -4.46 -9.13 5.64
C HIS A 76 -5.93 -9.43 5.98
N SER A 77 -6.86 -9.24 5.04
CA SER A 77 -8.29 -9.45 5.24
C SER A 77 -8.92 -10.26 4.12
N SER A 78 -10.19 -10.62 4.28
CA SER A 78 -11.00 -11.30 3.26
C SER A 78 -11.55 -10.36 2.17
N LEU A 79 -11.20 -9.07 2.19
CA LEU A 79 -11.55 -8.11 1.14
C LEU A 79 -10.82 -8.43 -0.17
N THR A 80 -11.43 -8.10 -1.30
CA THR A 80 -10.88 -8.38 -2.63
C THR A 80 -10.31 -7.11 -3.26
N VAL A 81 -8.99 -7.06 -3.50
CA VAL A 81 -8.37 -5.97 -4.26
C VAL A 81 -8.83 -6.05 -5.72
N THR A 82 -9.44 -4.98 -6.23
CA THR A 82 -10.00 -4.93 -7.60
C THR A 82 -9.21 -4.03 -8.54
N GLU A 83 -8.48 -3.05 -8.01
CA GLU A 83 -7.55 -2.22 -8.78
C GLU A 83 -6.32 -1.90 -7.95
N ARG A 84 -5.14 -2.16 -8.52
CA ARG A 84 -3.85 -1.89 -7.88
C ARG A 84 -2.78 -1.65 -8.92
N TYR A 85 -1.98 -0.60 -8.70
CA TYR A 85 -0.76 -0.34 -9.46
C TYR A 85 0.46 -0.29 -8.55
N HIS A 86 1.63 -0.67 -9.09
CA HIS A 86 2.92 -0.43 -8.45
C HIS A 86 3.73 0.65 -9.20
N HIS A 87 4.77 1.17 -8.55
CA HIS A 87 5.74 2.04 -9.21
C HIS A 87 6.60 1.21 -10.18
N SER A 88 6.91 1.77 -11.35
CA SER A 88 7.76 1.13 -12.38
C SER A 88 9.25 1.11 -12.02
N PHE A 89 9.64 1.75 -10.92
CA PHE A 89 11.02 1.80 -10.43
C PHE A 89 11.02 1.88 -8.90
N ASP A 90 12.08 1.35 -8.28
CA ASP A 90 12.33 1.46 -6.84
C ASP A 90 13.54 2.37 -6.58
N PRO A 91 13.32 3.59 -6.06
CA PRO A 91 14.41 4.49 -5.76
C PRO A 91 14.98 4.30 -4.34
N PHE A 92 14.38 3.44 -3.52
CA PHE A 92 14.74 3.33 -2.11
C PHE A 92 15.52 2.04 -1.84
N PRO A 93 16.78 2.13 -1.40
CA PRO A 93 17.52 0.96 -0.92
C PRO A 93 16.82 0.31 0.27
N ASP A 94 17.15 -0.95 0.56
CA ASP A 94 16.48 -1.74 1.59
C ASP A 94 16.81 -1.36 3.04
N ASP A 95 17.62 -0.31 3.25
CA ASP A 95 17.96 0.19 4.57
C ASP A 95 16.70 0.69 5.31
N GLY A 96 16.29 -0.04 6.34
CA GLY A 96 15.13 0.27 7.18
C GLY A 96 13.76 -0.03 6.56
N ARG A 97 13.68 -0.87 5.50
CA ARG A 97 12.39 -1.28 4.92
C ARG A 97 11.63 -2.22 5.88
N VAL A 98 10.44 -1.81 6.31
CA VAL A 98 9.59 -2.58 7.23
C VAL A 98 8.63 -3.52 6.51
N LEU A 99 8.23 -3.19 5.27
CA LEU A 99 7.26 -3.96 4.49
C LEU A 99 7.90 -4.56 3.22
N PRO A 100 7.49 -5.77 2.78
CA PRO A 100 8.00 -6.38 1.55
C PRO A 100 7.98 -5.47 0.33
N PHE A 101 8.88 -5.69 -0.62
CA PHE A 101 8.90 -4.90 -1.85
C PHE A 101 7.61 -5.08 -2.64
N GLY A 102 7.10 -3.98 -3.21
CA GLY A 102 5.85 -4.04 -3.98
C GLY A 102 4.65 -4.51 -3.14
N SER A 103 4.66 -4.30 -1.81
CA SER A 103 3.47 -4.47 -0.96
C SER A 103 2.56 -3.23 -0.95
N GLY A 104 3.00 -2.12 -1.55
CA GLY A 104 2.22 -0.88 -1.65
C GLY A 104 1.24 -0.82 -2.84
N ALA A 105 0.49 0.27 -2.90
CA ALA A 105 -0.42 0.63 -3.98
C ALA A 105 -0.17 2.10 -4.39
N THR A 106 0.19 2.31 -5.64
CA THR A 106 0.41 3.63 -6.23
C THR A 106 -0.91 4.25 -6.69
N VAL A 107 -1.11 5.51 -6.34
CA VAL A 107 -2.28 6.29 -6.78
C VAL A 107 -1.83 7.51 -7.58
N PHE A 108 -2.56 7.81 -8.65
CA PHE A 108 -2.42 9.03 -9.44
C PHE A 108 -3.83 9.44 -9.88
N TYR A 109 -4.33 10.52 -9.27
CA TYR A 109 -5.73 10.91 -9.38
C TYR A 109 -6.25 10.88 -10.82
N ASN A 110 -7.40 10.21 -11.02
CA ASN A 110 -8.11 10.04 -12.28
C ASN A 110 -7.43 9.15 -13.35
N TYR A 111 -6.32 8.50 -13.04
CA TYR A 111 -5.62 7.61 -13.97
C TYR A 111 -5.14 6.29 -13.34
N ARG A 112 -4.80 6.29 -12.05
CA ARG A 112 -4.41 5.10 -11.29
C ARG A 112 -5.05 5.19 -9.91
N ASP A 113 -5.95 4.27 -9.60
CA ASP A 113 -6.59 4.21 -8.30
C ASP A 113 -6.11 2.99 -7.50
N PHE A 114 -6.43 3.00 -6.22
CA PHE A 114 -6.44 1.81 -5.40
C PHE A 114 -7.89 1.52 -5.01
N GLN A 115 -8.39 0.38 -5.49
CA GLN A 115 -9.76 -0.06 -5.24
C GLN A 115 -9.79 -1.48 -4.68
N PHE A 116 -10.75 -1.72 -3.81
CA PHE A 116 -11.10 -3.04 -3.33
C PHE A 116 -12.61 -3.12 -3.10
N THR A 117 -13.16 -4.32 -3.23
CA THR A 117 -14.59 -4.60 -3.04
C THR A 117 -14.76 -5.56 -1.89
N ASN A 118 -15.76 -5.28 -1.05
CA ASN A 118 -16.18 -6.19 -0.01
C ASN A 118 -17.13 -7.25 -0.58
N ASN A 119 -16.55 -8.36 -1.05
CA ASN A 119 -17.31 -9.51 -1.55
C ASN A 119 -17.73 -10.48 -0.44
N THR A 120 -17.68 -10.05 0.83
CA THR A 120 -18.03 -10.87 1.99
C THR A 120 -19.41 -10.47 2.53
N ASN A 121 -19.91 -11.20 3.53
CA ASN A 121 -21.15 -10.87 4.23
C ASN A 121 -20.92 -10.05 5.51
N HIS A 122 -19.69 -9.56 5.74
CA HIS A 122 -19.30 -8.82 6.93
C HIS A 122 -19.10 -7.34 6.63
N THR A 123 -19.24 -6.50 7.65
CA THR A 123 -18.97 -5.06 7.54
C THR A 123 -17.55 -4.78 8.00
N PHE A 124 -16.81 -4.00 7.21
CA PHE A 124 -15.47 -3.55 7.57
C PHE A 124 -15.46 -2.05 7.89
N GLN A 125 -14.52 -1.63 8.72
CA GLN A 125 -14.24 -0.22 8.96
C GLN A 125 -12.74 0.05 8.82
N ILE A 126 -12.39 1.09 8.06
CA ILE A 126 -11.02 1.60 8.01
C ILE A 126 -10.88 2.71 9.04
N ASN A 127 -9.89 2.59 9.92
CA ASN A 127 -9.47 3.67 10.80
C ASN A 127 -8.02 4.04 10.52
N LEU A 128 -7.76 5.34 10.41
CA LEU A 128 -6.44 5.88 10.10
C LEU A 128 -6.15 7.06 11.01
N TRP A 129 -4.95 7.10 11.58
CA TRP A 129 -4.49 8.23 12.37
C TRP A 129 -3.02 8.49 12.12
N PHE A 130 -2.56 9.63 12.63
CA PHE A 130 -1.18 10.04 12.53
C PHE A 130 -0.66 10.36 13.92
N THR A 131 0.36 9.62 14.35
CA THR A 131 1.15 9.91 15.56
C THR A 131 2.34 10.81 15.19
N ASP A 132 3.11 11.30 16.16
CA ASP A 132 4.16 12.31 15.91
C ASP A 132 5.20 11.94 14.83
N LYS A 133 5.37 10.64 14.55
CA LYS A 133 6.33 10.14 13.55
C LYS A 133 5.75 9.18 12.52
N CYS A 134 4.57 8.58 12.76
CA CYS A 134 4.10 7.44 11.99
C CYS A 134 2.66 7.62 11.51
N LEU A 135 2.42 7.20 10.26
CA LEU A 135 1.07 6.92 9.78
C LEU A 135 0.67 5.54 10.29
N GLU A 136 -0.46 5.47 10.96
CA GLU A 136 -0.98 4.26 11.58
C GLU A 136 -2.42 4.02 11.13
N GLY A 137 -2.86 2.77 11.25
CA GLY A 137 -4.18 2.39 10.82
C GLY A 137 -4.51 0.97 11.16
N GLU A 138 -5.80 0.70 11.18
CA GLU A 138 -6.35 -0.63 11.39
C GLU A 138 -7.57 -0.83 10.49
N LEU A 139 -7.85 -2.10 10.22
CA LEU A 139 -9.03 -2.54 9.51
C LEU A 139 -9.84 -3.42 10.47
N ARG A 140 -10.98 -2.90 10.89
CA ARG A 140 -11.90 -3.60 11.79
C ARG A 140 -12.93 -4.36 10.98
N ILE A 141 -13.46 -5.42 11.58
CA ILE A 141 -14.56 -6.22 11.07
C ILE A 141 -15.60 -6.36 12.18
N ASP A 142 -16.87 -6.44 11.81
CA ASP A 142 -18.00 -6.55 12.75
C ASP A 142 -18.18 -7.94 13.39
N THR A 143 -17.36 -8.92 12.99
CA THR A 143 -17.37 -10.28 13.54
C THR A 143 -15.96 -10.82 13.74
N GLU A 144 -15.80 -11.68 14.73
CA GLU A 144 -14.57 -12.45 14.89
C GLU A 144 -14.53 -13.57 13.84
N LEU A 145 -13.44 -13.65 13.07
CA LEU A 145 -13.21 -14.74 12.12
C LEU A 145 -12.46 -15.90 12.78
N GLU A 146 -12.79 -17.13 12.40
CA GLU A 146 -12.10 -18.35 12.86
C GLU A 146 -10.68 -18.52 12.29
N TYR A 147 -10.30 -17.65 11.35
CA TYR A 147 -9.00 -17.65 10.69
C TYR A 147 -8.37 -16.26 10.71
N ALA A 148 -7.06 -16.24 10.48
CA ALA A 148 -6.27 -15.04 10.24
C ALA A 148 -5.51 -15.17 8.93
N TYR A 149 -5.06 -14.04 8.38
CA TYR A 149 -4.19 -14.02 7.22
C TYR A 149 -2.77 -13.66 7.63
N HIS A 150 -1.81 -14.42 7.11
CA HIS A 150 -0.38 -14.11 7.23
C HIS A 150 0.19 -13.84 5.84
N VAL A 151 0.70 -12.62 5.63
CA VAL A 151 1.33 -12.23 4.37
C VAL A 151 2.85 -12.28 4.52
N PHE A 152 3.51 -12.86 3.54
CA PHE A 152 4.97 -13.01 3.54
C PHE A 152 5.55 -12.88 2.13
N GLU A 153 6.86 -12.63 2.07
CA GLU A 153 7.63 -12.48 0.84
C GLU A 153 8.31 -13.80 0.45
N LYS A 154 8.36 -14.09 -0.85
CA LYS A 154 9.13 -15.19 -1.45
C LYS A 154 9.97 -14.69 -2.61
N ASP A 155 11.01 -15.43 -2.95
CA ASP A 155 11.83 -15.26 -4.16
C ASP A 155 12.35 -13.85 -4.39
N HIS A 156 12.67 -13.15 -3.29
CA HIS A 156 13.24 -11.82 -3.35
C HIS A 156 14.68 -11.88 -3.88
N GLN A 157 14.92 -11.23 -5.02
CA GLN A 157 16.20 -11.20 -5.71
C GLN A 157 16.46 -9.84 -6.38
N PHE A 158 17.72 -9.46 -6.45
CA PHE A 158 18.20 -8.42 -7.36
C PHE A 158 18.86 -9.07 -8.58
N LEU A 159 18.65 -8.47 -9.75
CA LEU A 159 19.13 -8.96 -11.04
C LEU A 159 19.85 -7.84 -11.78
N LYS A 160 20.85 -8.16 -12.60
CA LYS A 160 21.51 -7.23 -13.50
C LYS A 160 21.24 -7.62 -14.95
N ILE A 161 20.42 -6.83 -15.65
CA ILE A 161 20.01 -7.09 -17.04
C ILE A 161 20.41 -5.89 -17.89
N ASP A 162 21.17 -6.10 -18.96
CA ASP A 162 21.62 -5.05 -19.90
C ASP A 162 22.27 -3.83 -19.22
N GLY A 163 23.10 -4.09 -18.20
CA GLY A 163 23.78 -3.05 -17.44
C GLY A 163 22.89 -2.26 -16.47
N GLN A 164 21.61 -2.64 -16.32
CA GLN A 164 20.68 -2.05 -15.37
C GLN A 164 20.31 -3.05 -14.28
N TYR A 165 20.02 -2.54 -13.09
CA TYR A 165 19.62 -3.36 -11.96
C TYR A 165 18.09 -3.43 -11.84
N TYR A 166 17.61 -4.60 -11.47
CA TYR A 166 16.21 -4.90 -11.25
C TYR A 166 16.03 -5.62 -9.93
N ARG A 167 14.83 -5.52 -9.38
CA ARG A 167 14.40 -6.23 -8.19
C ARG A 167 13.12 -6.98 -8.49
N LYS A 168 13.04 -8.22 -8.01
CA LYS A 168 11.82 -9.02 -8.07
C LYS A 168 11.54 -9.69 -6.74
N ASN A 169 10.28 -9.97 -6.50
CA ASN A 169 9.81 -10.83 -5.42
C ASN A 169 8.39 -11.31 -5.74
N GLU A 170 7.87 -12.16 -4.86
CA GLU A 170 6.48 -12.54 -4.82
C GLU A 170 5.90 -12.25 -3.43
N ILE A 171 4.68 -11.74 -3.38
CA ILE A 171 3.92 -11.57 -2.15
C ILE A 171 2.88 -12.66 -2.10
N TRP A 172 2.92 -13.43 -1.03
CA TRP A 172 2.03 -14.56 -0.79
C TRP A 172 1.22 -14.33 0.46
N ARG A 173 0.07 -15.00 0.54
CA ARG A 173 -0.80 -14.98 1.70
C ARG A 173 -1.22 -16.38 2.08
N GLN A 174 -1.18 -16.65 3.37
CA GLN A 174 -1.71 -17.85 3.99
C GLN A 174 -2.95 -17.53 4.80
N LYS A 175 -3.99 -18.35 4.65
CA LYS A 175 -5.15 -18.37 5.53
C LYS A 175 -4.93 -19.44 6.59
N ILE A 176 -4.92 -19.03 7.84
CA ILE A 176 -4.52 -19.85 8.99
C ILE A 176 -5.68 -19.92 9.97
N LEU A 177 -6.12 -21.13 10.32
CA LEU A 177 -7.13 -21.31 11.38
C LEU A 177 -6.56 -20.86 12.73
N LYS A 178 -7.31 -20.04 13.48
CA LYS A 178 -6.92 -19.62 14.83
C LYS A 178 -6.99 -20.79 15.81
N GLN A 179 -7.92 -21.71 15.56
CA GLN A 179 -8.03 -22.97 16.27
C GLN A 179 -7.19 -24.06 15.58
N MET A 180 -7.16 -25.27 16.14
CA MET A 180 -6.45 -26.42 15.54
C MET A 180 -4.94 -26.18 15.31
N GLY A 181 -4.29 -25.42 16.21
CA GLY A 181 -2.84 -25.26 16.20
C GLY A 181 -2.26 -24.41 15.06
N GLY A 182 -3.06 -23.55 14.41
CA GLY A 182 -2.55 -22.71 13.33
C GLY A 182 -2.44 -23.42 11.99
N GLN A 183 -3.34 -24.36 11.70
CA GLN A 183 -3.33 -25.07 10.42
C GLN A 183 -3.53 -24.09 9.25
N ILE A 184 -2.64 -24.16 8.27
CA ILE A 184 -2.77 -23.45 6.99
C ILE A 184 -3.81 -24.19 6.15
N ILE A 185 -4.89 -23.50 5.79
CA ILE A 185 -5.98 -24.06 4.97
C ILE A 185 -5.94 -23.58 3.52
N GLU A 186 -5.24 -22.47 3.26
CA GLU A 186 -5.10 -21.90 1.92
C GLU A 186 -3.79 -21.15 1.82
N THR A 187 -3.16 -21.21 0.65
CA THR A 187 -1.98 -20.40 0.30
C THR A 187 -2.18 -19.88 -1.10
N GLU A 188 -2.12 -18.56 -1.27
CA GLU A 188 -2.33 -17.90 -2.55
C GLU A 188 -1.23 -16.88 -2.84
N LEU A 189 -0.97 -16.70 -4.13
CA LEU A 189 -0.11 -15.65 -4.64
C LEU A 189 -0.92 -14.36 -4.78
N ILE A 190 -0.50 -13.30 -4.09
CA ILE A 190 -1.15 -11.98 -4.15
C ILE A 190 -0.61 -11.17 -5.33
N THR A 191 0.71 -11.12 -5.49
CA THR A 191 1.34 -10.38 -6.58
C THR A 191 2.75 -10.86 -6.84
N LYS A 192 3.19 -10.76 -8.10
CA LYS A 192 4.61 -10.77 -8.47
C LYS A 192 5.04 -9.35 -8.71
N ASN A 193 6.19 -8.95 -8.20
CA ASN A 193 6.73 -7.62 -8.49
C ASN A 193 8.04 -7.75 -9.25
N PHE A 194 8.24 -6.81 -10.18
CA PHE A 194 9.46 -6.68 -10.94
C PHE A 194 9.62 -5.19 -11.27
N ALA A 195 10.68 -4.54 -10.79
CA ALA A 195 10.93 -3.14 -11.09
C ALA A 195 12.42 -2.86 -11.24
N ARG A 196 12.72 -1.83 -12.04
CA ARG A 196 14.08 -1.31 -12.15
C ARG A 196 14.47 -0.59 -10.86
N VAL A 197 15.68 -0.82 -10.35
CA VAL A 197 16.20 -0.08 -9.20
C VAL A 197 17.10 1.05 -9.68
N THR A 198 17.11 2.17 -8.96
CA THR A 198 17.94 3.34 -9.33
C THR A 198 19.18 3.50 -8.45
N TYR A 199 19.55 2.44 -7.74
CA TYR A 199 20.72 2.33 -6.88
C TYR A 199 21.44 1.01 -7.20
N THR A 200 22.70 0.88 -6.78
CA THR A 200 23.46 -0.36 -6.91
C THR A 200 23.16 -1.25 -5.70
N PRO A 201 22.54 -2.44 -5.86
CA PRO A 201 22.33 -3.37 -4.76
C PRO A 201 23.66 -4.04 -4.37
N ASP A 202 23.80 -4.38 -3.08
CA ASP A 202 25.02 -5.03 -2.55
C ASP A 202 25.21 -6.46 -3.08
N CYS A 203 24.09 -7.19 -3.28
CA CYS A 203 24.06 -8.53 -3.85
C CYS A 203 23.09 -8.58 -5.03
N PHE A 204 23.49 -9.16 -6.15
CA PHE A 204 22.64 -9.38 -7.32
C PHE A 204 23.10 -10.61 -8.11
N SER A 205 22.19 -11.20 -8.89
CA SER A 205 22.51 -12.22 -9.90
C SER A 205 22.62 -11.59 -11.29
N GLU A 206 23.45 -12.16 -12.15
CA GLU A 206 23.53 -11.81 -13.58
C GLU A 206 22.46 -12.55 -14.40
#